data_AF-A0AAV5F2V3-F1
#
_entry.id   AF-A0AAV5F2V3-F1
#
_cell.length_a   1.000
_cell.length_b   1.000
_cell.length_c   1.000
_cell.angle_alpha   90.00
_cell.angle_beta   90.00
_cell.angle_gamma   90.00
#
_symmetry.space_group_name_H-M   'P 1'
#
loop_
_entity.id
_entity.type
_entity.pdbx_description
1 polymer ?
#
loop_
_entity_poly.entity_id
_entity_poly.type
_entity_poly.pdbx_seq_one_letter_code
_entity_poly.pdbx_strand_id
1 'polypeptide(L)'
;MHPRCFPMEIAVCGIEDESAATMKRFVGDGKHAGEEVWIPGSKVFSFTFQDDVVLIPRETAWFGYYPDGAFDPVLPPQKTKLYLEDWIGLKTLDEAGRVKFISVPGGHLGISKSDMKKYIVPYLEDKPPTIPWSISDPLGAARRALGLLESEAPLLDSPSS
;
A
#
# COMPACT_ATOMS: atom_id res chain seq x y z
N MET A 1 24.10 -20.81 -18.40
CA MET A 1 23.02 -20.57 -17.43
C MET A 1 22.38 -19.24 -17.81
N HIS A 2 21.19 -19.27 -18.41
CA HIS A 2 20.51 -18.05 -18.87
C HIS A 2 19.80 -17.39 -17.69
N PRO A 3 19.91 -16.06 -17.49
CA PRO A 3 19.09 -15.35 -16.53
C PRO A 3 17.63 -15.42 -17.00
N ARG A 4 16.77 -16.05 -16.20
CA ARG A 4 15.32 -16.10 -16.48
C ARG A 4 14.71 -14.79 -16.00
N CYS A 5 14.54 -13.85 -16.92
CA CYS A 5 13.62 -12.73 -16.74
C CYS A 5 12.20 -13.31 -16.62
N PHE A 6 11.62 -13.28 -15.42
CA PHE A 6 10.16 -13.43 -15.27
C PHE A 6 9.55 -12.03 -15.45
N PRO A 7 8.73 -11.79 -16.48
CA PRO A 7 7.96 -10.56 -16.60
C PRO A 7 6.76 -10.66 -15.65
N MET A 8 7.03 -10.62 -14.36
CA MET A 8 6.00 -10.33 -13.35
C MET A 8 6.13 -8.83 -13.09
N GLU A 9 5.47 -8.00 -13.90
CA GLU A 9 5.22 -6.60 -13.53
C GLU A 9 4.24 -6.60 -12.35
N ILE A 10 4.75 -6.90 -11.17
CA ILE A 10 4.01 -6.79 -9.92
C ILE A 10 4.06 -5.31 -9.53
N ALA A 11 3.02 -4.56 -9.89
CA ALA A 11 2.78 -3.25 -9.33
C ALA A 11 2.24 -3.42 -7.90
N VAL A 12 3.12 -3.35 -6.90
CA VAL A 12 2.70 -3.24 -5.50
C VAL A 12 2.28 -1.79 -5.26
N CYS A 13 0.97 -1.53 -5.18
CA CYS A 13 0.48 -0.25 -4.67
C CYS A 13 0.52 -0.29 -3.13
N GLY A 14 1.54 0.34 -2.55
CA GLY A 14 1.59 0.60 -1.10
C GLY A 14 0.73 1.82 -0.77
N ILE A 15 -0.07 1.73 0.30
CA ILE A 15 -0.71 2.90 0.91
C ILE A 15 0.31 3.46 1.91
N GLU A 16 0.79 4.67 1.62
CA GLU A 16 1.79 5.38 2.43
C GLU A 16 1.08 6.31 3.42
N ASP A 17 1.51 6.32 4.68
CA ASP A 17 1.34 7.44 5.60
C ASP A 17 2.64 8.26 5.42
N GLU A 18 2.52 9.52 5.00
CA GLU A 18 3.59 10.34 4.40
C GLU A 18 5.03 10.04 4.86
N SER A 19 5.87 9.47 3.98
CA SER A 19 7.20 9.99 3.58
C SER A 19 8.01 8.98 2.75
N ALA A 20 8.33 9.38 1.51
CA ALA A 20 9.34 8.84 0.61
C ALA A 20 9.09 7.45 -0.04
N ALA A 21 8.37 7.47 -1.16
CA ALA A 21 8.42 6.42 -2.17
C ALA A 21 9.84 6.27 -2.75
N THR A 22 10.63 5.31 -2.26
CA THR A 22 11.90 4.92 -2.86
C THR A 22 11.70 3.65 -3.69
N MET A 23 11.70 3.79 -5.01
CA MET A 23 11.63 2.67 -5.95
C MET A 23 12.98 1.91 -5.96
N LYS A 24 13.14 0.89 -5.12
CA LYS A 24 14.31 -0.01 -5.16
C LYS A 24 14.16 -1.01 -6.31
N ARG A 25 15.15 -1.04 -7.21
CA ARG A 25 15.24 -2.01 -8.31
C ARG A 25 15.58 -3.40 -7.74
N PHE A 26 14.63 -4.34 -7.84
CA PHE A 26 14.87 -5.74 -7.49
C PHE A 26 15.69 -6.42 -8.60
N VAL A 27 16.96 -6.69 -8.34
CA VAL A 27 17.77 -7.67 -9.10
C VAL A 27 17.92 -8.88 -8.19
N GLY A 28 17.12 -9.92 -8.45
CA GLY A 28 17.08 -11.11 -7.61
C GLY A 28 18.23 -12.07 -7.90
N ASP A 29 19.30 -12.02 -7.11
CA ASP A 29 20.39 -13.01 -7.12
C ASP A 29 20.19 -14.14 -6.08
N GLY A 30 19.01 -14.22 -5.45
CA GLY A 30 18.64 -15.31 -4.53
C GLY A 30 19.46 -15.39 -3.22
N LYS A 31 20.34 -14.40 -2.95
CA LYS A 31 21.25 -14.41 -1.79
C LYS A 31 21.08 -13.27 -0.80
N HIS A 32 20.15 -12.35 -1.04
CA HIS A 32 19.96 -11.16 -0.21
C HIS A 32 18.48 -10.94 0.14
N ALA A 33 17.88 -11.89 0.84
CA ALA A 33 16.53 -11.74 1.44
C ALA A 33 16.57 -10.95 2.78
N GLY A 34 17.50 -10.01 2.93
CA GLY A 34 17.99 -9.60 4.26
C GLY A 34 18.03 -8.11 4.58
N GLU A 35 17.41 -7.22 3.81
CA GLU A 35 17.29 -5.81 4.20
C GLU A 35 15.93 -5.26 3.79
N GLU A 36 15.23 -4.65 4.76
CA GLU A 36 13.79 -4.32 4.77
C GLU A 36 13.20 -3.97 3.39
N VAL A 37 12.45 -4.92 2.82
CA VAL A 37 11.66 -4.74 1.60
C VAL A 37 10.41 -3.88 1.85
N TRP A 38 9.93 -3.84 3.11
CA TRP A 38 8.69 -3.18 3.49
C TRP A 38 8.91 -2.16 4.58
N ILE A 39 8.22 -1.03 4.48
CA ILE A 39 8.23 0.01 5.50
C ILE A 39 7.57 -0.56 6.77
N PRO A 40 8.09 -0.25 7.98
CA PRO A 40 7.40 -0.57 9.23
C PRO A 40 5.95 -0.08 9.22
N GLY A 41 5.01 -0.93 9.61
CA GLY A 41 3.58 -0.59 9.63
C GLY A 41 2.83 -0.69 8.29
N SER A 42 3.51 -0.79 7.13
CA SER A 42 2.85 -1.06 5.84
C SER A 42 1.88 -2.23 5.87
N LYS A 43 0.78 -2.09 5.15
CA LYS A 43 -0.22 -3.14 4.98
C LYS A 43 -0.48 -3.33 3.50
N VAL A 44 -0.49 -4.58 3.04
CA VAL A 44 -0.70 -4.93 1.64
C VAL A 44 -2.11 -5.43 1.47
N PHE A 45 -2.85 -4.81 0.55
CA PHE A 45 -4.18 -5.21 0.15
C PHE A 45 -4.14 -5.72 -1.28
N SER A 46 -4.61 -6.94 -1.46
CA SER A 46 -4.52 -7.66 -2.71
C SER A 46 -5.93 -8.13 -3.08
N PHE A 47 -6.43 -7.65 -4.23
CA PHE A 47 -7.80 -7.87 -4.67
C PHE A 47 -7.85 -8.80 -5.86
N THR A 48 -8.79 -9.74 -5.87
CA THR A 48 -9.13 -10.51 -7.07
C THR A 48 -10.60 -10.31 -7.41
N PHE A 49 -10.90 -10.30 -8.70
CA PHE A 49 -12.24 -10.10 -9.24
C PHE A 49 -12.75 -11.44 -9.79
N GLN A 50 -13.90 -11.90 -9.30
CA GLN A 50 -14.41 -13.25 -9.57
C GLN A 50 -14.70 -13.53 -11.05
N ASP A 51 -14.95 -12.49 -11.84
CA ASP A 51 -15.25 -12.55 -13.27
C ASP A 51 -14.19 -11.83 -14.11
N ASP A 52 -12.97 -11.64 -13.58
CA ASP A 52 -11.87 -11.03 -14.35
C ASP A 52 -11.54 -11.90 -15.57
N VAL A 53 -11.40 -11.29 -16.74
CA VAL A 53 -10.98 -11.96 -17.98
C VAL A 53 -9.75 -11.31 -18.60
N VAL A 54 -9.22 -10.27 -17.96
CA VAL A 54 -8.03 -9.52 -18.39
C VAL A 54 -6.79 -10.13 -17.77
N LEU A 55 -6.83 -10.44 -16.48
CA LEU A 55 -5.74 -11.13 -15.78
C LEU A 55 -5.81 -12.64 -16.01
N ILE A 56 -4.75 -13.22 -16.59
CA ILE A 56 -4.65 -14.65 -16.86
C ILE A 56 -3.31 -15.19 -16.29
N PRO A 57 -3.33 -16.00 -15.22
CA PRO A 57 -4.49 -16.35 -14.39
C PRO A 57 -4.94 -15.16 -13.52
N ARG A 58 -6.19 -15.16 -13.06
CA ARG A 58 -6.77 -14.05 -12.26
C ARG A 58 -6.11 -13.92 -10.89
N GLU A 59 -5.58 -15.04 -10.41
CA GLU A 59 -4.84 -15.18 -9.17
C GLU A 59 -3.51 -14.43 -9.19
N THR A 60 -3.05 -13.93 -10.35
CA THR A 60 -1.91 -13.00 -10.45
C THR A 60 -2.08 -11.78 -9.55
N ALA A 61 -3.32 -11.28 -9.40
CA ALA A 61 -3.61 -10.16 -8.50
C ALA A 61 -3.36 -10.50 -7.02
N TRP A 62 -3.40 -11.79 -6.68
CA TRP A 62 -3.09 -12.39 -5.39
C TRP A 62 -1.68 -12.98 -5.30
N PHE A 63 -0.78 -12.66 -6.22
CA PHE A 63 0.56 -13.26 -6.32
C PHE A 63 0.55 -14.78 -6.54
N GLY A 64 -0.58 -15.35 -6.96
CA GLY A 64 -0.68 -16.70 -7.49
C GLY A 64 -0.28 -16.76 -8.96
N TYR A 65 0.24 -17.90 -9.40
CA TYR A 65 0.64 -18.08 -10.80
C TYR A 65 0.67 -19.55 -11.20
N TYR A 66 0.89 -19.81 -12.49
CA TYR A 66 1.14 -21.16 -12.98
C TYR A 66 2.52 -21.69 -12.54
N PRO A 67 2.68 -23.02 -12.39
CA PRO A 67 3.99 -23.63 -12.20
C PRO A 67 4.91 -23.39 -13.41
N ASP A 68 6.23 -23.42 -13.17
CA ASP A 68 7.24 -23.30 -14.22
C ASP A 68 7.00 -24.32 -15.34
N GLY A 69 6.78 -23.84 -16.57
CA GLY A 69 6.64 -24.70 -17.75
C GLY A 69 5.28 -25.37 -17.94
N ALA A 70 4.27 -25.00 -17.16
CA ALA A 70 2.90 -25.46 -17.33
C ALA A 70 1.90 -24.29 -17.20
N PHE A 71 0.66 -24.50 -17.65
CA PHE A 71 -0.44 -23.53 -17.57
C PHE A 71 -1.58 -24.03 -16.68
N ASP A 72 -1.35 -25.12 -15.94
CA ASP A 72 -2.29 -25.68 -14.98
C ASP A 72 -1.55 -26.62 -14.00
N PRO A 73 -2.06 -26.78 -12.76
CA PRO A 73 -3.09 -25.97 -12.14
C PRO A 73 -2.56 -24.59 -11.71
N VAL A 74 -3.44 -23.62 -11.48
CA VAL A 74 -3.06 -22.33 -10.87
C VAL A 74 -2.62 -22.56 -9.42
N LEU A 75 -1.44 -22.04 -9.06
CA LEU A 75 -0.94 -22.10 -7.69
C LEU A 75 -1.40 -20.87 -6.89
N PRO A 76 -1.93 -21.06 -5.66
CA PRO A 76 -2.13 -19.95 -4.74
C PRO A 76 -0.77 -19.36 -4.31
N PRO A 77 -0.73 -18.11 -3.82
CA PRO A 77 0.50 -17.44 -3.43
C PRO A 77 1.39 -18.29 -2.53
N GLN A 78 0.83 -18.97 -1.52
CA GLN A 78 1.55 -19.78 -0.54
C GLN A 78 2.28 -21.00 -1.14
N LYS A 79 1.99 -21.38 -2.39
CA LYS A 79 2.66 -22.48 -3.10
C LYS A 79 3.66 -21.99 -4.15
N THR A 80 3.77 -20.69 -4.37
CA THR A 80 4.73 -20.13 -5.33
C THR A 80 6.13 -20.02 -4.72
N LYS A 81 7.18 -20.06 -5.56
CA LYS A 81 8.56 -19.83 -5.09
C LYS A 81 8.74 -18.43 -4.49
N LEU A 82 8.08 -17.43 -5.07
CA LEU A 82 8.09 -16.04 -4.59
C LEU A 82 7.68 -15.94 -3.10
N TYR A 83 6.67 -16.70 -2.69
CA TYR A 83 6.25 -16.77 -1.28
C TYR A 83 7.14 -17.70 -0.45
N LEU A 84 7.40 -18.92 -0.93
CA LEU A 84 8.11 -19.95 -0.14
C LEU A 84 9.53 -19.53 0.22
N GLU A 85 10.22 -18.86 -0.71
CA GLU A 85 11.58 -18.33 -0.54
C GLU A 85 11.59 -16.86 -0.12
N ASP A 86 10.42 -16.28 0.13
CA ASP A 86 10.20 -14.92 0.61
C ASP A 86 10.94 -13.81 -0.17
N TRP A 87 10.98 -13.93 -1.50
CA TRP A 87 11.80 -13.08 -2.37
C TRP A 87 11.55 -11.57 -2.21
N ILE A 88 10.31 -11.22 -1.89
CA ILE A 88 9.88 -9.83 -1.68
C ILE A 88 9.35 -9.60 -0.26
N GLY A 89 9.60 -10.49 0.71
CA GLY A 89 9.04 -10.35 2.05
C GLY A 89 7.53 -10.61 2.18
N LEU A 90 6.88 -11.19 1.16
CA LEU A 90 5.43 -11.45 1.14
C LEU A 90 5.02 -12.45 2.23
N LYS A 91 5.82 -13.50 2.44
CA LYS A 91 5.56 -14.51 3.48
C LYS A 91 5.70 -13.89 4.86
N THR A 92 6.77 -13.11 5.07
CA THR A 92 6.97 -12.39 6.33
C THR A 92 5.80 -11.46 6.65
N LEU A 93 5.28 -10.73 5.65
CA LEU A 93 4.09 -9.88 5.86
C LEU A 93 2.81 -10.68 6.11
N ASP A 94 2.60 -11.79 5.40
CA ASP A 94 1.39 -12.63 5.55
C ASP A 94 1.36 -13.26 6.95
N GLU A 95 2.49 -13.82 7.39
CA GLU A 95 2.66 -14.38 8.74
C GLU A 95 2.49 -13.32 9.84
N ALA A 96 2.90 -12.07 9.57
CA ALA A 96 2.66 -10.93 10.47
C ALA A 96 1.21 -10.38 10.42
N GLY A 97 0.33 -10.96 9.58
CA GLY A 97 -1.07 -10.51 9.43
C GLY A 97 -1.22 -9.17 8.71
N ARG A 98 -0.17 -8.72 8.01
CA ARG A 98 -0.07 -7.43 7.30
C ARG A 98 -0.48 -7.52 5.82
N VAL A 99 -0.83 -8.72 5.33
CA VAL A 99 -1.43 -8.92 4.01
C VAL A 99 -2.92 -9.23 4.15
N LYS A 100 -3.73 -8.70 3.23
CA LYS A 100 -5.15 -9.02 3.10
C LYS A 100 -5.47 -9.41 1.66
N PHE A 101 -5.84 -10.67 1.48
CA PHE A 101 -6.38 -11.20 0.23
C PHE A 101 -7.90 -11.06 0.22
N ILE A 102 -8.43 -10.25 -0.68
CA ILE A 102 -9.85 -9.92 -0.78
C ILE A 102 -10.39 -10.32 -2.15
N SER A 103 -11.50 -11.06 -2.17
CA SER A 103 -12.20 -11.42 -3.41
C SER A 103 -13.51 -10.66 -3.46
N VAL A 104 -13.76 -10.01 -4.59
CA VAL A 104 -15.00 -9.27 -4.84
C VAL A 104 -15.67 -9.78 -6.13
N PRO A 105 -17.00 -9.76 -6.21
CA PRO A 105 -17.71 -10.06 -7.45
C PRO A 105 -17.45 -8.97 -8.50
N GLY A 106 -17.53 -9.33 -9.79
CA GLY A 106 -17.36 -8.39 -10.90
C GLY A 106 -16.18 -8.72 -11.82
N GLY A 107 -16.12 -8.00 -12.94
CA GLY A 107 -15.03 -8.09 -13.91
C GLY A 107 -13.82 -7.24 -13.52
N HIS A 108 -12.86 -7.10 -14.43
CA HIS A 108 -11.62 -6.35 -14.20
C HIS A 108 -11.90 -4.92 -13.69
N LEU A 109 -11.42 -4.61 -12.48
CA LEU A 109 -11.65 -3.34 -11.77
C LEU A 109 -13.14 -3.02 -11.46
N GLY A 110 -14.04 -3.98 -11.64
CA GLY A 110 -15.47 -3.86 -11.39
C GLY A 110 -15.85 -3.96 -9.91
N ILE A 111 -15.29 -3.10 -9.05
CA ILE A 111 -15.58 -3.09 -7.61
C ILE A 111 -16.84 -2.27 -7.28
N SER A 112 -17.70 -2.80 -6.41
CA SER A 112 -18.89 -2.08 -5.96
C SER A 112 -18.54 -0.92 -5.01
N LYS A 113 -19.36 0.14 -4.96
CA LYS A 113 -19.17 1.24 -4.00
C LYS A 113 -19.21 0.75 -2.54
N SER A 114 -20.02 -0.26 -2.25
CA SER A 114 -20.09 -0.90 -0.93
C SER A 114 -18.78 -1.60 -0.58
N ASP A 115 -18.18 -2.34 -1.52
CA ASP A 115 -16.92 -3.03 -1.28
C ASP A 115 -15.74 -2.05 -1.16
N MET A 116 -15.71 -0.99 -1.98
CA MET A 116 -14.73 0.09 -1.83
C MET A 116 -14.81 0.73 -0.43
N LYS A 117 -16.01 1.10 0.02
CA LYS A 117 -16.22 1.67 1.35
C LYS A 117 -15.82 0.72 2.48
N LYS A 118 -15.99 -0.59 2.28
CA LYS A 118 -15.67 -1.60 3.28
C LYS A 118 -14.16 -1.89 3.38
N TYR A 119 -13.49 -2.01 2.24
CA TYR A 119 -12.14 -2.56 2.18
C TYR A 119 -11.04 -1.50 1.96
N ILE A 120 -11.36 -0.38 1.31
CA ILE A 120 -10.38 0.63 0.89
C ILE A 120 -10.46 1.86 1.80
N VAL A 121 -11.66 2.46 1.95
CA VAL A 121 -11.85 3.72 2.67
C VAL A 121 -11.26 3.74 4.10
N PRO A 122 -11.35 2.68 4.92
CA PRO A 122 -10.77 2.69 6.26
C PRO A 122 -9.24 2.88 6.32
N TYR A 123 -8.57 2.78 5.18
CA TYR A 123 -7.12 2.94 5.05
C TYR A 123 -6.72 4.23 4.33
N LEU A 124 -7.69 5.05 3.92
CA LEU A 124 -7.45 6.35 3.27
C LEU A 124 -7.74 7.53 4.19
N GLU A 125 -8.38 7.30 5.33
CA GLU A 125 -8.67 8.34 6.31
C GLU A 125 -7.46 8.55 7.22
N ASP A 126 -6.92 9.76 7.23
CA ASP A 126 -5.96 10.18 8.24
C ASP A 126 -6.64 10.05 9.60
N LYS A 127 -6.12 9.18 10.46
CA LYS A 127 -6.54 9.25 11.87
C LYS A 127 -5.99 10.55 12.42
N PRO A 128 -6.84 11.50 12.86
CA PRO A 128 -6.32 12.61 13.62
C PRO A 128 -5.55 12.02 14.80
N PRO A 129 -4.37 12.57 15.15
CA PRO A 129 -3.60 12.05 16.28
C PRO A 129 -4.54 11.90 17.47
N THR A 130 -4.56 10.73 18.10
CA THR A 130 -5.31 10.51 19.33
C THR A 130 -4.59 11.25 20.45
N ILE A 131 -4.73 12.56 20.47
CA ILE A 131 -4.33 13.41 21.58
C ILE A 131 -5.45 13.34 22.62
N PRO A 132 -5.21 12.78 23.83
CA PRO A 132 -6.13 12.92 24.93
C PRO A 132 -5.95 14.32 25.53
N TRP A 133 -6.38 15.36 24.83
CA TRP A 133 -6.65 16.63 25.48
C TRP A 133 -7.93 17.24 24.94
N SER A 134 -9.04 16.85 25.56
CA SER A 134 -10.15 17.77 25.78
C SER A 134 -10.13 18.17 27.24
N ILE A 135 -9.11 18.93 27.61
CA ILE A 135 -9.17 19.79 28.80
C ILE A 135 -8.65 21.15 28.35
N SER A 136 -9.61 22.02 28.03
CA SER A 136 -9.51 23.49 27.94
C SER A 136 -8.27 24.06 27.28
N ASP A 137 -8.43 24.59 26.07
CA ASP A 137 -7.46 25.41 25.36
C ASP A 137 -7.40 26.82 26.00
N PRO A 138 -6.50 27.11 26.97
CA PRO A 138 -6.56 28.35 27.75
C PRO A 138 -6.08 29.54 26.91
N LEU A 139 -5.24 29.25 25.91
CA LEU A 139 -4.63 30.24 25.05
C LEU A 139 -5.64 30.84 24.05
N GLY A 140 -6.59 30.02 23.57
CA GLY A 140 -7.69 30.49 22.72
C GLY A 140 -8.68 31.42 23.44
N ALA A 141 -8.90 31.22 24.74
CA ALA A 141 -9.75 32.09 25.55
C ALA A 141 -9.07 33.44 25.86
N ALA A 142 -7.78 33.43 26.21
CA ALA A 142 -7.00 34.65 26.44
C ALA A 142 -6.91 35.52 25.18
N ARG A 143 -6.79 34.88 24.01
CA ARG A 143 -6.70 35.56 22.71
C ARG A 143 -8.00 36.28 22.30
N ARG A 144 -9.17 35.81 22.74
CA ARG A 144 -10.46 36.52 22.56
C ARG A 144 -10.69 37.60 23.61
N ALA A 145 -10.24 37.39 24.84
CA ALA A 145 -10.38 38.36 25.93
C ALA A 145 -9.50 39.61 25.74
N LEU A 146 -8.37 39.50 25.04
CA LEU A 146 -7.45 40.62 24.82
C LEU A 146 -7.72 41.43 23.55
N GLY A 147 -8.77 41.09 22.76
CA GLY A 147 -9.23 41.92 21.64
C GLY A 147 -8.18 42.22 20.55
N LEU A 148 -7.18 41.34 20.38
CA LEU A 148 -6.15 41.50 19.36
C LEU A 148 -6.73 41.08 17.99
N LEU A 149 -7.29 42.05 17.27
CA LEU A 149 -7.59 41.89 15.85
C LEU A 149 -6.30 41.53 15.11
N GLU A 150 -6.40 40.53 14.26
CA GLU A 150 -5.39 40.19 13.25
C GLU A 150 -5.11 41.43 12.39
N SER A 151 -3.95 42.07 12.60
CA SER A 151 -3.35 42.96 11.61
C SER A 151 -2.42 42.13 10.73
N GLU A 152 -2.94 41.81 9.54
CA GLU A 152 -2.25 41.63 8.25
C GLU A 152 -0.83 41.04 8.25
N ALA A 153 -0.72 39.86 7.64
CA ALA A 153 0.54 39.33 7.11
C ALA A 153 1.14 40.30 6.07
N PRO A 154 2.43 40.68 6.15
CA PRO A 154 3.04 41.46 5.09
C PRO A 154 3.45 40.57 3.93
N LEU A 155 2.90 40.90 2.76
CA LEU A 155 3.39 40.53 1.44
C LEU A 155 4.86 40.96 1.28
N LEU A 156 5.72 40.01 0.91
CA LEU A 156 7.07 40.28 0.42
C LEU A 156 6.98 40.69 -1.06
N ASP A 157 7.12 41.98 -1.35
CA ASP A 157 7.52 42.46 -2.68
C ASP A 157 8.89 43.16 -2.59
N SER A 158 9.69 42.96 -3.64
CA SER A 158 11.14 43.13 -3.70
C SER A 158 11.53 44.56 -4.10
N PRO A 159 12.72 45.09 -3.73
CA PRO A 159 13.26 46.24 -4.41
C PRO A 159 14.23 45.85 -5.53
N SER A 160 13.95 46.42 -6.70
CA SER A 160 14.79 46.58 -7.88
C SER A 160 16.14 47.25 -7.56
N SER A 161 17.18 46.84 -8.28
CA SER A 161 18.29 47.67 -8.76
C SER A 161 18.71 47.20 -10.14
#